data_AF-A0A170VGH9-F1
#
_entry.id   AF-A0A170VGH9-F1
#
_cell.length_a   1.000
_cell.length_b   1.000
_cell.length_c   1.000
_cell.angle_alpha   90.00
_cell.angle_beta   90.00
_cell.angle_gamma   90.00
#
_symmetry.space_group_name_H-M   'P 1'
#
loop_
_entity.id
_entity.type
_entity.pdbx_description
1 polymer ?
#
loop_
_entity_poly.entity_id
_entity_poly.type
_entity_poly.pdbx_seq_one_letter_code
_entity_poly.pdbx_strand_id
1 'polypeptide(L)'
;FTGAFVPENNLPVGIEIWRNKLFVTVPRWDKGVPSTLNYVPLDNAYDSSPKLVPYPNWDTNKEGNCYGLTTTYRVRVDECDRLWVLDSGTVGIGNTTQQVCPYALHAFNLKNDRHILRYQFKDDDINGNTFIANIAVEVGHTCDDTFVYASDELGYGLLVYDLKEN
;
A
#
# COMPACT_ATOMS: atom_id res chain seq x y z
N PHE A 1 28.24 -4.06 -2.37
CA PHE A 1 26.78 -4.14 -2.13
C PHE A 1 26.40 -2.96 -1.23
N THR A 2 25.46 -2.11 -1.66
CA THR A 2 25.11 -0.85 -0.97
C THR A 2 24.14 -1.03 0.21
N GLY A 3 23.76 -2.28 0.55
CA GLY A 3 22.76 -2.58 1.58
C GLY A 3 21.31 -2.26 1.19
N ALA A 4 21.09 -1.69 0.00
CA ALA A 4 19.77 -1.25 -0.47
C ALA A 4 18.80 -2.40 -0.78
N PHE A 5 19.31 -3.62 -1.02
CA PHE A 5 18.50 -4.82 -1.24
C PHE A 5 19.12 -6.00 -0.50
N VAL A 6 18.32 -6.65 0.35
CA VAL A 6 18.68 -7.84 1.13
C VAL A 6 17.58 -8.89 0.89
N PRO A 7 17.77 -9.87 -0.01
CA PRO A 7 16.69 -10.75 -0.49
C PRO A 7 15.87 -11.41 0.62
N GLU A 8 16.54 -11.94 1.64
CA GLU A 8 15.94 -12.64 2.79
C GLU A 8 14.99 -11.76 3.63
N ASN A 9 15.11 -10.44 3.52
CA ASN A 9 14.26 -9.48 4.23
C ASN A 9 13.02 -9.06 3.43
N ASN A 10 12.88 -9.50 2.18
CA ASN A 10 11.79 -9.11 1.30
C ASN A 10 10.68 -10.17 1.32
N LEU A 11 9.83 -10.15 2.35
CA LEU A 11 8.69 -11.05 2.47
C LEU A 11 7.43 -10.45 1.82
N PRO A 12 6.88 -11.01 0.75
CA PRO A 12 5.62 -10.55 0.19
C PRO A 12 4.46 -10.85 1.13
N VAL A 13 3.59 -9.86 1.36
CA VAL A 13 2.42 -10.06 2.23
C VAL A 13 1.10 -9.90 1.48
N GLY A 14 0.99 -9.02 0.49
CA GLY A 14 -0.24 -8.73 -0.25
C GLY A 14 -0.11 -8.98 -1.75
N ILE A 15 -1.23 -9.39 -2.35
CA ILE A 15 -1.37 -9.59 -3.79
C ILE A 15 -2.69 -9.00 -4.27
N GLU A 16 -2.69 -8.48 -5.49
CA GLU A 16 -3.90 -8.03 -6.19
C GLU A 16 -3.67 -8.09 -7.70
N ILE A 17 -4.72 -8.34 -8.49
CA ILE A 17 -4.60 -8.47 -9.95
C ILE A 17 -5.43 -7.41 -10.65
N TRP A 18 -4.80 -6.71 -11.60
CA TRP A 18 -5.51 -5.89 -12.57
C TRP A 18 -4.96 -6.14 -13.96
N ARG A 19 -5.79 -6.73 -14.83
CA ARG A 19 -5.43 -7.07 -16.22
C ARG A 19 -4.11 -7.86 -16.28
N ASN A 20 -3.06 -7.25 -16.83
CA ASN A 20 -1.73 -7.82 -16.96
C ASN A 20 -0.78 -7.41 -15.83
N LYS A 21 -1.24 -6.90 -14.69
CA LYS A 21 -0.40 -6.59 -13.53
C LYS A 21 -0.82 -7.42 -12.32
N LEU A 22 0.10 -8.25 -11.82
CA LEU A 22 0.02 -8.83 -10.48
C LEU A 22 0.75 -7.91 -9.51
N PHE A 23 0.02 -7.14 -8.73
CA PHE A 23 0.59 -6.32 -7.65
C PHE A 23 1.07 -7.22 -6.52
N VAL A 24 2.21 -6.85 -5.95
CA VAL A 24 2.86 -7.54 -4.83
C VAL A 24 3.37 -6.49 -3.85
N THR A 25 2.94 -6.59 -2.60
CA THR A 25 3.43 -5.71 -1.53
C THR A 25 4.49 -6.39 -0.69
N VAL A 26 5.52 -5.62 -0.34
CA VAL A 26 6.65 -6.04 0.50
C VAL A 26 6.81 -4.97 1.59
N PRO A 27 6.38 -5.22 2.83
CA PRO A 27 6.45 -4.23 3.88
C PRO A 27 7.89 -4.00 4.33
N ARG A 28 8.24 -2.79 4.77
CA ARG A 28 9.61 -2.46 5.23
C ARG A 28 9.84 -2.90 6.68
N TRP A 29 9.72 -4.20 6.93
CA TRP A 29 9.93 -4.81 8.25
C TRP A 29 11.39 -4.90 8.66
N ASP A 30 12.29 -4.93 7.69
CA ASP A 30 13.74 -4.86 7.92
C ASP A 30 14.41 -4.10 6.77
N LYS A 31 15.69 -3.80 6.92
CA LYS A 31 16.52 -3.10 5.94
C LYS A 31 16.61 -3.90 4.64
N GLY A 32 16.83 -3.18 3.55
CA GLY A 32 17.05 -3.79 2.24
C GLY A 32 15.75 -4.17 1.52
N VAL A 33 14.65 -3.44 1.78
CA VAL A 33 13.38 -3.50 1.04
C VAL A 33 13.29 -2.24 0.16
N PRO A 34 13.70 -2.31 -1.13
CA PRO A 34 13.83 -1.13 -1.99
C PRO A 34 12.51 -0.42 -2.30
N SER A 35 11.42 -1.20 -2.38
CA SER A 35 10.10 -0.72 -2.78
C SER A 35 9.02 -1.56 -2.12
N THR A 36 8.04 -0.88 -1.54
CA THR A 36 7.00 -1.57 -0.78
C THR A 36 5.83 -1.99 -1.65
N LEU A 37 5.52 -1.23 -2.70
CA LEU A 37 4.49 -1.59 -3.67
C LEU A 37 5.13 -1.89 -5.01
N ASN A 38 4.85 -3.09 -5.52
CA ASN A 38 5.44 -3.60 -6.73
C ASN A 38 4.40 -4.27 -7.61
N TYR A 39 4.78 -4.61 -8.84
CA TYR A 39 4.02 -5.52 -9.69
C TYR A 39 4.92 -6.43 -10.52
N VAL A 40 4.31 -7.50 -11.02
CA VAL A 40 4.84 -8.37 -12.06
C VAL A 40 3.90 -8.25 -13.28
N PRO A 41 4.39 -7.85 -14.47
CA PRO A 41 3.59 -7.94 -15.70
C PRO A 41 3.19 -9.40 -15.96
N LEU A 42 1.99 -9.73 -16.40
CA LEU A 42 1.54 -11.12 -16.61
C LEU A 42 1.58 -11.56 -18.07
N ASP A 43 1.90 -10.64 -18.97
CA ASP A 43 2.00 -10.82 -20.42
C ASP A 43 3.38 -11.28 -20.89
N ASN A 44 4.38 -11.28 -20.03
CA ASN A 44 5.72 -11.77 -20.35
C ASN A 44 5.87 -13.26 -20.03
N ALA A 45 6.75 -13.93 -20.80
CA ALA A 45 7.26 -15.24 -20.40
C ALA A 45 8.26 -15.07 -19.25
N TYR A 46 8.07 -15.80 -18.17
CA TYR A 46 8.99 -15.82 -17.03
C TYR A 46 9.54 -17.21 -16.77
N ASP A 47 10.77 -17.23 -16.26
CA ASP A 47 11.24 -18.34 -15.44
C ASP A 47 10.50 -18.34 -14.09
N SER A 48 10.73 -19.35 -13.25
CA SER A 48 9.98 -19.58 -11.99
C SER A 48 9.96 -18.42 -10.97
N SER A 49 10.75 -17.35 -11.17
CA SER A 49 10.94 -16.25 -10.22
C SER A 49 11.07 -14.89 -10.92
N PRO A 50 9.95 -14.26 -11.34
CA PRO A 50 9.96 -12.94 -11.95
C PRO A 50 10.49 -11.86 -11.00
N LYS A 51 11.16 -10.84 -11.56
CA LYS A 51 11.59 -9.65 -10.79
C LYS A 51 10.40 -8.75 -10.51
N LEU A 52 10.38 -8.16 -9.31
CA LEU A 52 9.41 -7.14 -8.93
C LEU A 52 9.77 -5.79 -9.58
N VAL A 53 8.76 -5.11 -10.11
CA VAL A 53 8.87 -3.74 -10.64
C VAL A 53 8.19 -2.78 -9.66
N PRO A 54 8.87 -1.74 -9.15
CA PRO A 54 8.25 -0.77 -8.25
C PRO A 54 7.09 -0.04 -8.92
N TYR A 55 5.99 0.12 -8.18
CA TYR A 55 4.80 0.80 -8.67
C TYR A 55 4.50 2.08 -7.86
N PRO A 56 4.09 3.18 -8.53
CA PRO A 56 4.15 3.39 -9.98
C PRO A 56 5.59 3.60 -10.48
N ASN A 57 6.52 3.96 -9.59
CA ASN A 57 7.92 4.19 -9.88
C ASN A 57 8.77 4.18 -8.59
N TRP A 58 10.09 4.36 -8.75
CA TRP A 58 11.05 4.44 -7.65
C TRP A 58 10.84 5.65 -6.73
N ASP A 59 10.47 6.81 -7.26
CA ASP A 59 10.32 8.04 -6.47
C ASP A 59 9.17 7.95 -5.46
N THR A 60 8.05 7.33 -5.87
CA THR A 60 6.94 7.02 -4.96
C THR A 60 7.36 6.04 -3.86
N ASN A 61 8.30 5.15 -4.14
CA ASN A 61 8.81 4.16 -3.19
C ASN A 61 10.09 4.61 -2.46
N LYS A 62 10.47 5.88 -2.53
CA LYS A 62 11.68 6.37 -1.87
C LYS A 62 11.49 6.40 -0.35
N GLU A 63 12.40 5.77 0.40
CA GLU A 63 12.41 5.84 1.86
C GLU A 63 12.47 7.30 2.36
N GLY A 64 11.71 7.60 3.41
CA GLY A 64 11.58 8.94 3.99
C GLY A 64 10.67 9.90 3.22
N ASN A 65 10.11 9.50 2.07
CA ASN A 65 9.10 10.28 1.37
C ASN A 65 7.69 10.00 1.92
N CYS A 66 7.26 10.76 2.94
CA CYS A 66 5.91 10.60 3.52
C CYS A 66 4.75 11.03 2.60
N TYR A 67 5.03 11.62 1.43
CA TYR A 67 4.04 11.86 0.37
C TYR A 67 3.96 10.70 -0.64
N GLY A 68 4.94 9.79 -0.60
CA GLY A 68 4.97 8.52 -1.32
C GLY A 68 4.48 7.38 -0.43
N LEU A 69 5.07 6.21 -0.60
CA LEU A 69 4.72 4.97 0.11
C LEU A 69 5.83 4.55 1.08
N THR A 70 5.42 4.32 2.32
CA THR A 70 6.29 3.90 3.42
C THR A 70 6.29 2.38 3.56
N THR A 71 5.17 1.81 3.99
CA THR A 71 4.98 0.37 4.16
C THR A 71 3.55 0.02 3.80
N THR A 72 3.42 -0.75 2.72
CA THR A 72 2.12 -1.18 2.20
C THR A 72 1.85 -2.63 2.57
N TYR A 73 0.62 -2.90 3.00
CA TYR A 73 0.15 -4.24 3.36
C TYR A 73 -0.82 -4.77 2.30
N ARG A 74 -2.14 -4.71 2.53
CA ARG A 74 -3.14 -5.13 1.54
C ARG A 74 -3.48 -3.95 0.65
N VAL A 75 -3.72 -4.27 -0.61
CA VAL A 75 -4.17 -3.33 -1.64
C VAL A 75 -5.41 -3.89 -2.30
N ARG A 76 -6.24 -3.03 -2.87
CA ARG A 76 -7.48 -3.41 -3.53
C ARG A 76 -7.66 -2.68 -4.83
N VAL A 77 -7.99 -3.42 -5.87
CA VAL A 77 -8.43 -2.87 -7.15
C VAL A 77 -9.95 -2.79 -7.12
N ASP A 78 -10.50 -1.62 -7.41
CA ASP A 78 -11.94 -1.45 -7.56
C ASP A 78 -12.41 -1.56 -9.02
N GLU A 79 -13.72 -1.55 -9.23
CA GLU A 79 -14.33 -1.63 -10.55
C GLU A 79 -14.10 -0.39 -11.44
N CYS A 80 -13.57 0.70 -10.85
CA CYS A 80 -13.25 1.94 -11.54
C CYS A 80 -11.81 1.97 -12.09
N ASP A 81 -11.11 0.83 -12.06
CA ASP A 81 -9.69 0.69 -12.39
C ASP A 81 -8.80 1.58 -11.48
N ARG A 82 -9.13 1.68 -10.18
CA ARG A 82 -8.28 2.34 -9.18
C ARG A 82 -7.66 1.31 -8.25
N LEU A 83 -6.37 1.47 -7.95
CA LEU A 83 -5.67 0.71 -6.92
C LEU A 83 -5.64 1.52 -5.63
N TRP A 84 -6.37 1.05 -4.63
CA TRP A 84 -6.37 1.56 -3.27
C TRP A 84 -5.28 0.87 -2.45
N VAL A 85 -4.51 1.69 -1.74
CA VAL A 85 -3.30 1.26 -1.03
C VAL A 85 -3.32 1.86 0.36
N LEU A 86 -3.30 0.99 1.35
CA LEU A 86 -3.05 1.38 2.73
C LEU A 86 -1.54 1.47 2.96
N ASP A 87 -1.07 2.65 3.36
CA ASP A 87 0.27 2.88 3.89
C ASP A 87 0.20 3.00 5.41
N SER A 88 0.85 2.07 6.12
CA SER A 88 0.90 2.10 7.58
C SER A 88 1.80 3.24 8.10
N GLY A 89 2.66 3.82 7.26
CA GLY A 89 3.62 4.84 7.68
C GLY A 89 4.73 4.33 8.61
N THR A 90 4.79 3.01 8.83
CA THR A 90 5.74 2.38 9.75
C THR A 90 6.92 1.75 9.03
N VAL A 91 8.01 1.55 9.77
CA VAL A 91 9.10 0.63 9.42
C VAL A 91 9.36 -0.30 10.61
N GLY A 92 9.99 -1.45 10.38
CA GLY A 92 10.17 -2.46 11.42
C GLY A 92 8.94 -3.33 11.63
N ILE A 93 9.04 -4.30 12.54
CA ILE A 93 7.94 -5.17 12.94
C ILE A 93 8.10 -5.59 14.41
N GLY A 94 6.98 -5.73 15.14
CA GLY A 94 6.97 -6.06 16.55
C GLY A 94 7.72 -5.00 17.36
N ASN A 95 8.76 -5.41 18.10
CA ASN A 95 9.51 -4.52 18.99
C ASN A 95 10.40 -3.49 18.26
N THR A 96 10.62 -3.64 16.95
CA THR A 96 11.38 -2.67 16.15
C THR A 96 10.49 -1.68 15.39
N THR A 97 9.16 -1.79 15.54
CA THR A 97 8.20 -0.94 14.83
C THR A 97 8.39 0.52 15.20
N GLN A 98 8.50 1.37 14.18
CA GLN A 98 8.60 2.82 14.34
C GLN A 98 7.64 3.50 13.34
N GLN A 99 6.82 4.42 13.84
CA GLN A 99 6.00 5.31 13.01
C GLN A 99 6.88 6.44 12.47
N VAL A 100 7.21 6.41 11.18
CA VAL A 100 8.10 7.40 10.54
C VAL A 100 7.33 8.38 9.64
N CYS A 101 6.15 7.99 9.19
CA CYS A 101 5.19 8.80 8.46
C CYS A 101 3.78 8.57 9.05
N PRO A 102 2.80 9.47 8.86
CA PRO A 102 1.42 9.20 9.26
C PRO A 102 0.80 8.03 8.47
N TYR A 103 -0.22 7.37 9.04
CA TYR A 103 -1.08 6.46 8.27
C TYR A 103 -1.70 7.23 7.10
N ALA A 104 -1.75 6.59 5.93
CA ALA A 104 -2.35 7.18 4.75
C ALA A 104 -3.06 6.15 3.88
N LEU A 105 -4.16 6.59 3.27
CA LEU A 105 -4.82 5.89 2.17
C LEU A 105 -4.41 6.58 0.86
N HIS A 106 -3.95 5.77 -0.09
CA HIS A 106 -3.61 6.22 -1.43
C HIS A 106 -4.55 5.59 -2.46
N ALA A 107 -4.84 6.31 -3.54
CA ALA A 107 -5.45 5.73 -4.73
C ALA A 107 -4.65 6.07 -5.98
N PHE A 108 -4.50 5.09 -6.86
CA PHE A 108 -3.83 5.23 -8.15
C PHE A 108 -4.77 4.88 -9.29
N ASN A 109 -4.84 5.72 -10.33
CA ASN A 109 -5.52 5.39 -11.56
C ASN A 109 -4.68 4.41 -12.37
N LEU A 110 -5.15 3.16 -12.52
CA LEU A 110 -4.40 2.08 -13.16
C LEU A 110 -4.31 2.24 -14.68
N LYS A 111 -5.17 3.05 -15.31
CA LYS A 111 -5.14 3.28 -16.76
C LYS A 111 -3.92 4.08 -17.19
N ASN A 112 -3.36 4.90 -16.30
CA ASN A 112 -2.24 5.80 -16.58
C ASN A 112 -1.18 5.83 -15.46
N ASP A 113 -1.28 4.93 -14.49
CA ASP A 113 -0.39 4.76 -13.35
C ASP A 113 -0.17 6.04 -12.52
N ARG A 114 -1.16 6.94 -12.47
CA ARG A 114 -1.07 8.19 -11.72
C ARG A 114 -1.62 8.05 -10.32
N HIS A 115 -0.91 8.62 -9.36
CA HIS A 115 -1.41 8.86 -8.02
C HIS A 115 -2.50 9.94 -8.08
N ILE A 116 -3.72 9.60 -7.66
CA ILE A 116 -4.91 10.47 -7.78
C ILE A 116 -5.46 10.93 -6.43
N LEU A 117 -5.13 10.23 -5.35
CA LEU A 117 -5.60 10.56 -4.00
C LEU A 117 -4.53 10.17 -2.98
N ARG A 118 -4.31 11.04 -1.99
CA ARG A 118 -3.69 10.71 -0.72
C ARG A 118 -4.52 11.33 0.41
N TYR A 119 -5.15 10.49 1.21
CA TYR A 119 -5.79 10.89 2.45
C TYR A 119 -4.91 10.48 3.63
N GLN A 120 -4.54 11.43 4.47
CA GLN A 120 -3.85 11.13 5.73
C GLN A 120 -4.91 10.96 6.82
N PHE A 121 -4.82 9.86 7.56
CA PHE A 121 -5.67 9.66 8.73
C PHE A 121 -5.36 10.73 9.79
N LYS A 122 -6.42 11.25 10.42
CA LYS A 122 -6.31 12.24 11.49
C LYS A 122 -5.80 11.54 12.74
N ASP A 123 -5.17 12.30 13.63
CA ASP A 123 -4.67 11.75 14.90
C ASP A 123 -5.80 11.16 15.75
N ASP A 124 -7.02 11.72 15.65
CA ASP A 124 -8.21 11.23 16.34
C ASP A 124 -8.88 10.01 15.64
N ASP A 125 -8.46 9.67 14.41
CA ASP A 125 -8.94 8.46 13.72
C ASP A 125 -8.23 7.18 14.24
N ILE A 126 -7.09 7.35 14.92
CA ILE A 126 -6.19 6.29 15.37
C ILE A 126 -5.91 6.40 16.88
N ASN A 127 -5.32 5.36 17.47
CA ASN A 127 -4.87 5.37 18.86
C ASN A 127 -3.48 4.73 19.00
N GLY A 128 -2.93 4.73 20.22
CA GLY A 128 -1.58 4.23 20.49
C GLY A 128 -1.37 2.73 20.18
N ASN A 129 -2.45 1.95 20.01
CA ASN A 129 -2.39 0.54 19.63
C ASN A 129 -2.75 0.31 18.16
N THR A 130 -3.05 1.35 17.37
CA THR A 130 -3.54 1.18 15.99
C THR A 130 -2.53 0.41 15.14
N PHE A 131 -3.04 -0.64 14.52
CA PHE A 131 -2.38 -1.38 13.46
C PHE A 131 -3.42 -1.74 12.43
N ILE A 132 -3.27 -1.20 11.23
CA ILE A 132 -4.17 -1.45 10.11
C ILE A 132 -3.34 -2.16 9.04
N ALA A 133 -3.72 -3.38 8.71
CA ALA A 133 -3.07 -4.17 7.67
C ALA A 133 -3.98 -4.44 6.47
N ASN A 134 -5.30 -4.26 6.59
CA ASN A 134 -6.25 -4.60 5.55
C ASN A 134 -7.27 -3.49 5.25
N ILE A 135 -7.70 -3.45 3.99
CA ILE A 135 -8.78 -2.59 3.51
C ILE A 135 -9.79 -3.36 2.67
N ALA A 136 -11.04 -2.93 2.73
CA ALA A 136 -12.09 -3.25 1.79
C ALA A 136 -12.57 -1.95 1.12
N VAL A 137 -12.93 -2.03 -0.16
CA VAL A 137 -13.39 -0.89 -0.95
C VAL A 137 -14.78 -1.20 -1.47
N GLU A 138 -15.73 -0.31 -1.23
CA GLU A 138 -17.09 -0.37 -1.73
C GLU A 138 -17.31 0.81 -2.66
N VAL A 139 -17.71 0.52 -3.91
CA VAL A 139 -18.14 1.52 -4.86
C VAL A 139 -19.67 1.46 -4.93
N GLY A 140 -20.31 2.61 -4.69
CA GLY A 140 -21.75 2.78 -4.73
C GLY A 140 -22.26 3.01 -6.14
N HIS A 141 -23.02 4.09 -6.36
CA HIS A 141 -23.64 4.34 -7.67
C HIS A 141 -22.67 4.82 -8.75
N THR A 142 -21.60 5.48 -8.34
CA THR A 142 -20.59 6.08 -9.23
C THR A 142 -19.21 5.90 -8.63
N CYS A 143 -18.15 6.03 -9.43
CA CYS A 143 -16.78 5.97 -8.90
C CYS A 143 -16.47 7.02 -7.83
N ASP A 144 -17.17 8.16 -7.81
CA ASP A 144 -17.00 9.18 -6.77
C ASP A 144 -17.78 8.85 -5.49
N ASP A 145 -18.66 7.84 -5.54
CA ASP A 145 -19.39 7.27 -4.41
C ASP A 145 -18.62 6.07 -3.91
N THR A 146 -17.55 6.28 -3.14
CA THR A 146 -16.68 5.19 -2.71
C THR A 146 -16.35 5.29 -1.24
N PHE A 147 -16.51 4.16 -0.56
CA PHE A 147 -16.12 3.98 0.83
C PHE A 147 -14.91 3.05 0.90
N VAL A 148 -13.98 3.39 1.78
CA VAL A 148 -12.88 2.50 2.15
C VAL A 148 -12.96 2.17 3.62
N TYR A 149 -13.03 0.89 3.92
CA TYR A 149 -13.08 0.35 5.27
C TYR A 149 -11.72 -0.22 5.64
N ALA A 150 -11.13 0.30 6.71
CA ALA A 150 -9.83 -0.12 7.24
C ALA A 150 -10.02 -0.79 8.61
N SER A 151 -9.69 -2.08 8.71
CA SER A 151 -9.79 -2.82 9.97
C SER A 151 -8.58 -2.53 10.84
N ASP A 152 -8.77 -1.90 11.99
CA ASP A 152 -7.72 -1.69 12.99
C ASP A 152 -7.63 -2.91 13.91
N GLU A 153 -6.69 -3.79 13.60
CA GLU A 153 -6.57 -5.11 14.21
C GLU A 153 -6.07 -5.07 15.66
N LEU A 154 -5.34 -4.02 16.07
CA LEU A 154 -4.80 -3.88 17.43
C LEU A 154 -5.40 -2.70 18.22
N GLY A 155 -5.96 -1.71 17.53
CA GLY A 155 -6.71 -0.62 18.12
C GLY A 155 -8.21 -0.87 18.26
N TYR A 156 -8.70 -2.03 17.78
CA TYR A 156 -10.10 -2.49 17.91
C TYR A 156 -11.13 -1.53 17.27
N GLY A 157 -10.78 -0.98 16.11
CA GLY A 157 -11.60 -0.02 15.38
C GLY A 157 -11.91 -0.46 13.95
N LEU A 158 -12.92 0.19 13.36
CA LEU A 158 -13.16 0.16 11.93
C LEU A 158 -13.16 1.60 11.44
N LEU A 159 -12.14 1.96 10.67
CA LEU A 159 -12.04 3.28 10.08
C LEU A 159 -12.80 3.27 8.75
N VAL A 160 -13.56 4.33 8.51
CA VAL A 160 -14.36 4.50 7.29
C VAL A 160 -13.97 5.81 6.63
N TYR A 161 -13.41 5.71 5.43
CA TYR A 161 -13.16 6.86 4.56
C TYR A 161 -14.28 6.96 3.54
N ASP A 162 -14.87 8.15 3.41
CA ASP A 162 -15.89 8.49 2.41
C ASP A 162 -15.27 9.47 1.39
N LEU A 163 -15.21 9.05 0.12
CA LEU A 163 -14.65 9.85 -0.97
C LEU A 163 -15.50 11.08 -1.32
N LYS A 164 -16.82 11.08 -1.08
CA LYS A 164 -17.66 12.24 -1.38
C LYS A 164 -17.45 13.39 -0.41
N GLU A 165 -17.13 13.05 0.84
CA GLU A 165 -17.05 14.00 1.94
C GLU A 165 -15.60 14.47 2.23
N ASN A 166 -14.60 14.01 1.46
CA ASN A 166 -13.17 14.35 1.65
C ASN A 166 -12.44 14.62 0.34
#